data_AF-A0A7S2D023-F1
#
_entry.id   AF-A0A7S2D023-F1
#
_cell.length_a   1.000
_cell.length_b   1.000
_cell.length_c   1.000
_cell.angle_alpha   90.00
_cell.angle_beta   90.00
_cell.angle_gamma   90.00
#
_symmetry.space_group_name_H-M   'P 1'
#
loop_
_entity.id
_entity.type
_entity.pdbx_description
1 polymer ?
#
loop_
_entity_poly.entity_id
_entity_poly.type
_entity_poly.pdbx_seq_one_letter_code
_entity_poly.pdbx_strand_id
1 'polypeptide(L)'
;EPTNHMDVKKVAELVNYLNGLEEVTCLIVSHDTKFLDNVCTDILHYETRKLVNYHGNLSAFVAQKPEAKSYFELASSQGLVWNFPDPGFLEGIKTTTKAIAKMQNIVFAYPGTTTNLEGETVPNPIILNDVTTQCCLASRVACIGPNGAGKSTLVKCLVGDHEPQSGEVWKHPHLRMAYVSQHAFAHVENHLEVSPVDYIQWRYSGGVDKEQEQKDTLQLTPEEEKRITVKDPELAKAGINQIGGIMGRRKRHNEFEYECYHVGQPKDSAYFIPLNELENMVEMGWHGAEMAKMIQAMDEKLAQQNSIVAQRQLTTGGIQEHLDAFGLEAEFGTYGKIVGLSGGQKVK
;
A
#
# COMPACT_ATOMS: atom_id res chain seq x y z
N GLU A 1 3.38 -9.18 20.20
CA GLU A 1 2.85 -9.95 19.06
C GLU A 1 3.90 -10.85 18.43
N PRO A 2 4.20 -12.02 19.03
CA PRO A 2 5.29 -12.87 18.55
C PRO A 2 4.93 -13.66 17.29
N THR A 3 3.64 -13.92 17.02
CA THR A 3 3.14 -14.72 15.89
C THR A 3 3.07 -13.94 14.57
N ASN A 4 3.32 -12.63 14.58
CA ASN A 4 3.20 -11.77 13.42
C ASN A 4 4.12 -12.22 12.28
N HIS A 5 3.56 -12.24 11.07
CA HIS A 5 4.25 -12.61 9.84
C HIS A 5 4.90 -14.00 9.85
N MET A 6 4.51 -14.90 10.76
CA MET A 6 4.97 -16.30 10.75
C MET A 6 3.99 -17.22 10.04
N ASP A 7 4.54 -18.24 9.38
CA ASP A 7 3.72 -19.34 8.88
C ASP A 7 3.40 -20.32 10.02
N VAL A 8 2.44 -21.21 9.77
CA VAL A 8 1.95 -22.16 10.78
C VAL A 8 3.06 -23.07 11.31
N LYS A 9 4.08 -23.38 10.51
CA LYS A 9 5.21 -24.23 10.93
C LYS A 9 6.11 -23.50 11.91
N LYS A 10 6.49 -22.25 11.60
CA LYS A 10 7.29 -21.41 12.51
C LYS A 10 6.55 -21.09 13.80
N VAL A 11 5.24 -20.88 13.75
CA VAL A 11 4.44 -20.72 14.97
C VAL A 11 4.52 -21.99 15.83
N ALA A 12 4.40 -23.19 15.23
CA ALA A 12 4.52 -24.45 15.98
C ALA A 12 5.93 -24.63 16.59
N GLU A 13 6.99 -24.29 15.86
CA GLU A 13 8.37 -24.29 16.37
C GLU A 13 8.53 -23.33 17.54
N LEU A 14 7.98 -22.12 17.46
CA LEU A 14 8.01 -21.15 18.54
C LEU A 14 7.26 -21.65 19.78
N VAL A 15 6.08 -22.25 19.61
CA VAL A 15 5.32 -22.87 20.73
C VAL A 15 6.17 -23.92 21.43
N ASN A 16 6.78 -24.83 20.67
CA ASN A 16 7.65 -25.87 21.23
C ASN A 16 8.87 -25.30 21.95
N TYR A 17 9.49 -24.26 21.37
CA TYR A 17 10.62 -23.58 21.98
C TYR A 17 10.23 -22.93 23.31
N LEU A 18 9.15 -22.15 23.34
CA LEU A 18 8.68 -21.47 24.54
C LEU A 18 8.28 -22.46 25.65
N ASN A 19 7.60 -23.54 25.28
CA ASN A 19 7.23 -24.59 26.23
C ASN A 19 8.43 -25.39 26.76
N GLY A 20 9.57 -25.36 26.05
CA GLY A 20 10.82 -25.97 26.51
C GLY A 20 11.64 -25.09 27.47
N LEU A 21 11.25 -23.83 27.69
CA LEU A 21 11.95 -22.91 28.59
C LEU A 21 11.44 -23.07 30.03
N GLU A 22 11.94 -24.08 30.74
CA GLU A 22 11.47 -24.38 32.11
C GLU A 22 11.90 -23.34 33.17
N GLU A 23 13.00 -22.61 32.93
CA GLU A 23 13.58 -21.66 33.91
C GLU A 23 13.35 -20.17 33.54
N VAL A 24 12.55 -19.89 32.50
CA VAL A 24 12.33 -18.52 32.01
C VAL A 24 10.87 -18.13 32.14
N THR A 25 10.62 -16.98 32.77
CA THR A 25 9.27 -16.38 32.78
C THR A 25 9.10 -15.47 31.56
N CYS A 26 8.06 -15.72 30.76
CA CYS A 26 7.74 -14.92 29.58
C CYS A 26 6.44 -14.13 29.79
N LEU A 27 6.46 -12.84 29.50
CA LEU A 27 5.25 -12.01 29.36
C LEU A 27 4.96 -11.82 27.87
N ILE A 28 3.82 -12.34 27.41
CA ILE A 28 3.49 -12.39 25.98
C ILE A 28 2.18 -11.67 25.70
N VAL A 29 2.19 -10.81 24.68
CA VAL A 29 1.00 -10.19 24.10
C VAL A 29 0.81 -10.79 22.70
N SER A 30 -0.34 -11.42 22.47
CA SER A 30 -0.74 -12.08 21.22
C SER A 30 -2.24 -11.88 20.93
N HIS A 31 -2.62 -11.76 19.66
CA HIS A 31 -4.02 -11.85 19.21
C HIS A 31 -4.40 -13.27 18.75
N ASP A 32 -3.42 -14.15 18.54
CA ASP A 32 -3.65 -15.56 18.18
C ASP A 32 -4.09 -16.35 19.41
N THR A 33 -5.39 -16.68 19.46
CA THR A 33 -6.00 -17.43 20.56
C THR A 33 -5.44 -18.83 20.73
N LYS A 34 -5.11 -19.53 19.63
CA LYS A 34 -4.53 -20.88 19.70
C LYS A 34 -3.12 -20.83 20.24
N PHE A 35 -2.35 -19.83 19.84
CA PHE A 35 -1.01 -19.63 20.37
C PHE A 35 -1.03 -19.35 21.87
N LEU A 36 -1.89 -18.44 22.34
CA LEU A 36 -2.06 -18.16 23.76
C LEU A 36 -2.47 -19.41 24.55
N ASP A 37 -3.39 -20.21 24.01
CA ASP A 37 -3.90 -21.40 24.69
C ASP A 37 -2.83 -22.51 24.85
N ASN A 38 -1.87 -22.57 23.93
CA ASN A 38 -0.81 -23.57 23.91
C ASN A 38 0.45 -23.19 24.71
N VAL A 39 0.62 -21.92 25.06
CA VAL A 39 1.86 -21.40 25.67
C VAL A 39 1.60 -20.77 27.05
N CYS A 40 0.51 -20.02 27.22
CA CYS A 40 0.31 -19.25 28.45
C CYS A 40 -0.21 -20.11 29.60
N THR A 41 0.40 -19.92 30.78
CA THR A 41 -0.03 -20.55 32.05
C THR A 41 -0.95 -19.66 32.87
N ASP A 42 -0.90 -18.35 32.63
CA ASP A 42 -1.65 -17.31 33.34
C ASP A 42 -2.05 -16.21 32.35
N ILE A 43 -3.22 -15.60 32.57
CA ILE A 43 -3.77 -14.53 31.74
C ILE A 43 -3.90 -13.26 32.57
N LEU A 44 -3.17 -12.22 32.19
CA LEU A 44 -3.35 -10.86 32.70
C LEU A 44 -4.40 -10.14 31.84
N HIS A 45 -5.59 -9.94 32.40
CA HIS A 45 -6.71 -9.31 31.70
C HIS A 45 -6.97 -7.89 32.23
N TYR A 46 -7.15 -6.95 31.30
CA TYR A 46 -7.50 -5.56 31.62
C TYR A 46 -8.99 -5.43 31.91
N GLU A 47 -9.31 -4.99 33.12
CA GLU A 47 -10.68 -4.78 33.60
C GLU A 47 -10.81 -3.40 34.25
N THR A 48 -11.62 -2.51 33.68
CA THR A 48 -11.94 -1.21 34.29
C THR A 48 -10.70 -0.45 34.79
N ARG A 49 -9.67 -0.34 33.94
CA ARG A 49 -8.36 0.29 34.23
C ARG A 49 -7.51 -0.42 35.31
N LYS A 50 -7.79 -1.70 35.60
CA LYS A 50 -6.97 -2.56 36.46
C LYS A 50 -6.51 -3.79 35.69
N LEU A 51 -5.41 -4.39 36.14
CA LEU A 51 -4.93 -5.68 35.68
C LEU A 51 -5.36 -6.75 36.68
N VAL A 52 -6.06 -7.77 36.20
CA VAL A 52 -6.49 -8.92 36.99
C VAL A 52 -5.80 -10.16 36.44
N ASN A 53 -5.19 -10.95 37.33
CA ASN A 53 -4.51 -12.18 36.96
C ASN A 53 -5.44 -13.38 37.11
N TYR A 54 -5.52 -14.21 36.07
CA TYR A 54 -6.29 -15.44 36.02
C TYR A 54 -5.34 -16.61 35.77
N HIS A 55 -5.36 -17.60 36.66
CA HIS A 55 -4.55 -18.80 36.49
C HIS A 55 -5.17 -19.76 35.47
N GLY A 56 -4.33 -20.32 34.60
CA GLY A 56 -4.72 -21.16 33.48
C GLY A 56 -4.51 -20.48 32.12
N ASN A 57 -4.64 -21.28 31.07
CA ASN A 57 -4.55 -20.81 29.69
C ASN A 57 -5.81 -20.01 29.27
N LEU A 58 -5.85 -19.56 28.02
CA LEU A 58 -6.93 -18.71 27.51
C LEU A 58 -8.30 -19.40 27.61
N SER A 59 -8.38 -20.69 27.30
CA SER A 59 -9.61 -21.48 27.41
C SER A 59 -10.10 -21.57 28.86
N ALA A 60 -9.20 -21.79 29.83
CA ALA A 60 -9.54 -21.79 31.25
C ALA A 60 -10.02 -20.42 31.74
N PHE A 61 -9.40 -19.33 31.26
CA PHE A 61 -9.84 -17.98 31.54
C PHE A 61 -11.26 -17.71 30.98
N VAL A 62 -11.54 -18.09 29.73
CA VAL A 62 -12.87 -17.90 29.12
C VAL A 62 -13.95 -18.73 29.82
N ALA A 63 -13.60 -19.88 30.39
CA ALA A 63 -14.51 -20.65 31.22
C ALA A 63 -14.87 -19.91 32.53
N GLN A 64 -13.92 -19.21 33.14
CA GLN A 64 -14.16 -18.38 34.34
C GLN A 64 -14.89 -17.07 34.01
N LYS A 65 -14.62 -16.49 32.83
CA LYS A 65 -15.21 -15.23 32.37
C LYS A 65 -15.90 -15.42 31.01
N PRO A 66 -17.17 -15.85 30.97
CA PRO A 66 -17.89 -16.12 29.73
C PRO A 66 -18.03 -14.91 28.80
N GLU A 67 -17.98 -13.69 29.35
CA GLU A 67 -17.95 -12.44 28.57
C GLU A 67 -16.72 -12.34 27.66
N ALA A 68 -15.64 -13.02 28.01
CA ALA A 68 -14.41 -13.09 27.24
C ALA A 68 -14.48 -14.10 26.07
N LYS A 69 -15.62 -14.78 25.84
CA LYS A 69 -15.83 -15.63 24.67
C LYS A 69 -15.65 -14.88 23.34
N SER A 70 -15.81 -13.56 23.36
CA SER A 70 -15.45 -12.64 22.28
C SER A 70 -14.04 -12.85 21.72
N TYR A 71 -13.09 -13.37 22.52
CA TYR A 71 -11.75 -13.64 22.03
C TYR A 71 -11.72 -14.79 21.02
N PHE A 72 -12.59 -15.80 21.17
CA PHE A 72 -12.67 -16.95 20.25
C PHE A 72 -13.64 -16.73 19.09
N GLU A 73 -14.67 -15.91 19.30
CA GLU A 73 -15.70 -15.65 18.31
C GLU A 73 -15.42 -14.33 17.58
N LEU A 74 -15.29 -14.40 16.24
CA LEU A 74 -15.28 -13.21 15.36
C LEU A 74 -16.62 -12.45 15.36
N ALA A 75 -17.58 -12.85 16.19
CA ALA A 75 -18.82 -12.12 16.38
C ALA A 75 -18.48 -10.76 17.01
N SER A 76 -19.03 -9.69 16.42
CA SER A 76 -18.92 -8.28 16.83
C SER A 76 -19.39 -8.07 18.27
N SER A 77 -18.57 -8.48 19.22
CA SER A 77 -18.95 -8.70 20.63
C SER A 77 -18.76 -7.45 21.49
N GLN A 78 -18.32 -6.33 20.89
CA GLN A 78 -18.17 -5.04 21.56
C GLN A 78 -18.84 -3.88 20.81
N GLY A 79 -19.77 -4.14 19.89
CA GLY A 79 -20.54 -3.09 19.21
C GLY A 79 -19.75 -2.18 18.26
N LEU A 80 -18.43 -2.34 18.15
CA LEU A 80 -17.63 -1.70 17.11
C LEU A 80 -17.86 -2.42 15.78
N VAL A 81 -18.67 -1.84 14.91
CA VAL A 81 -18.80 -2.24 13.51
C VAL A 81 -17.96 -1.28 12.68
N TRP A 82 -16.89 -1.78 12.07
CA TRP A 82 -16.12 -1.02 11.10
C TRP A 82 -16.77 -1.12 9.74
N ASN A 83 -17.04 0.03 9.14
CA ASN A 83 -17.58 0.09 7.79
C ASN A 83 -16.55 0.79 6.90
N PHE A 84 -16.08 0.06 5.90
CA PHE A 84 -15.36 0.71 4.80
C PHE A 84 -16.34 1.58 4.01
N PRO A 85 -15.89 2.74 3.50
CA PRO A 85 -16.71 3.53 2.60
C PRO A 85 -16.99 2.75 1.31
N ASP A 86 -18.16 3.00 0.72
CA ASP A 86 -18.50 2.38 -0.56
C ASP A 86 -17.51 2.83 -1.66
N PRO A 87 -17.07 1.91 -2.53
CA PRO A 87 -16.18 2.25 -3.62
C PRO A 87 -16.86 3.21 -4.59
N GLY A 88 -16.10 4.17 -5.11
CA GLY A 88 -16.58 5.12 -6.11
C GLY A 88 -16.94 4.44 -7.44
N PHE A 89 -17.76 5.12 -8.24
CA PHE A 89 -18.12 4.65 -9.58
C PHE A 89 -16.90 4.65 -10.52
N LEU A 90 -16.76 3.58 -11.31
CA LEU A 90 -15.75 3.46 -12.36
C LEU A 90 -16.43 3.58 -13.72
N GLU A 91 -16.04 4.58 -14.51
CA GLU A 91 -16.56 4.80 -15.85
C GLU A 91 -16.37 3.55 -16.73
N GLY A 92 -17.39 3.12 -17.48
CA GLY A 92 -17.29 1.94 -18.36
C GLY A 92 -17.31 0.57 -17.66
N ILE A 93 -17.43 0.53 -16.33
CA ILE A 93 -17.62 -0.71 -15.54
C ILE A 93 -19.07 -0.77 -15.05
N LYS A 94 -19.91 -1.52 -15.77
CA LYS A 94 -21.33 -1.71 -15.40
C LYS A 94 -21.57 -2.92 -14.49
N THR A 95 -20.64 -3.88 -14.47
CA THR A 95 -20.73 -5.11 -13.69
C THR A 95 -19.58 -5.21 -12.71
N THR A 96 -19.85 -5.72 -11.51
CA THR A 96 -18.83 -5.91 -10.47
C THR A 96 -17.83 -7.02 -10.80
N THR A 97 -18.16 -7.88 -11.78
CA THR A 97 -17.34 -9.02 -12.20
C THR A 97 -16.35 -8.70 -13.31
N LYS A 98 -16.48 -7.54 -13.97
CA LYS A 98 -15.52 -7.12 -15.00
C LYS A 98 -14.16 -6.82 -14.35
N ALA A 99 -13.08 -7.32 -14.95
CA ALA A 99 -11.73 -7.09 -14.46
C ALA A 99 -11.38 -5.59 -14.50
N ILE A 100 -10.88 -5.08 -13.38
CA ILE A 100 -10.46 -3.67 -13.18
C ILE A 100 -8.95 -3.54 -12.96
N ALA A 101 -8.26 -4.64 -12.63
CA ALA A 101 -6.82 -4.73 -12.59
C ALA A 101 -6.37 -6.11 -13.07
N LYS A 102 -5.27 -6.17 -13.83
CA LYS A 102 -4.73 -7.39 -14.43
C LYS A 102 -3.20 -7.37 -14.40
N MET A 103 -2.63 -8.54 -14.25
CA MET A 103 -1.21 -8.81 -14.45
C MET A 103 -1.10 -10.00 -15.41
N GLN A 104 -0.27 -9.89 -16.45
CA GLN A 104 -0.05 -10.95 -17.42
C GLN A 104 1.45 -11.22 -17.56
N ASN A 105 1.82 -12.49 -17.44
CA ASN A 105 3.16 -13.00 -17.72
C ASN A 105 4.25 -12.26 -16.94
N ILE A 106 3.96 -11.91 -15.69
CA ILE A 106 4.86 -11.10 -14.86
C ILE A 106 6.10 -11.90 -14.48
N VAL A 107 7.27 -11.31 -14.75
CA VAL A 107 8.57 -11.75 -14.23
C VAL A 107 9.13 -10.64 -13.35
N PHE A 108 9.45 -10.99 -12.10
CA PHE A 108 10.04 -10.05 -11.14
C PHE A 108 11.23 -10.63 -10.37
N ALA A 109 12.32 -9.87 -10.29
CA ALA A 109 13.45 -10.08 -9.39
C ALA A 109 13.83 -8.77 -8.68
N TYR A 110 14.27 -8.82 -7.42
CA TYR A 110 14.77 -7.60 -6.76
C TYR A 110 16.12 -7.18 -7.38
N PRO A 111 16.36 -5.88 -7.60
CA PRO A 111 17.65 -5.42 -8.12
C PRO A 111 18.79 -5.76 -7.15
N GLY A 112 19.98 -6.00 -7.71
CA GLY A 112 21.18 -6.34 -6.97
C GLY A 112 21.64 -7.79 -7.16
N THR A 113 22.65 -8.15 -6.38
CA THR A 113 23.34 -9.43 -6.45
C THR A 113 23.39 -10.10 -5.09
N THR A 114 23.27 -11.42 -5.07
CA THR A 114 23.52 -12.26 -3.90
C THR A 114 24.77 -13.09 -4.10
N THR A 115 25.44 -13.46 -3.02
CA THR A 115 26.51 -14.46 -3.07
C THR A 115 25.87 -15.85 -3.05
N ASN A 116 26.21 -16.71 -4.01
CA ASN A 116 25.75 -18.09 -4.02
C ASN A 116 26.52 -18.93 -2.97
N LEU A 117 26.12 -20.19 -2.77
CA LEU A 117 26.79 -21.11 -1.82
C LEU A 117 28.26 -21.40 -2.19
N GLU A 118 28.66 -21.10 -3.42
CA GLU A 118 30.00 -21.30 -3.97
C GLU A 118 30.87 -20.04 -3.84
N GLY A 119 30.35 -18.96 -3.23
CA GLY A 119 31.07 -17.71 -3.00
C GLY A 119 31.05 -16.73 -4.19
N GLU A 120 30.32 -17.05 -5.26
CA GLU A 120 30.21 -16.22 -6.46
C GLU A 120 29.10 -15.17 -6.33
N THR A 121 29.34 -13.97 -6.84
CA THR A 121 28.34 -12.90 -6.89
C THR A 121 27.45 -13.10 -8.11
N VAL A 122 26.19 -13.46 -7.87
CA VAL A 122 25.19 -13.73 -8.91
C VAL A 122 24.00 -12.78 -8.78
N PRO A 123 23.24 -12.49 -9.85
CA PRO A 123 22.01 -11.72 -9.76
C PRO A 123 21.03 -12.34 -8.76
N ASN A 124 20.22 -11.50 -8.12
CA ASN A 124 19.16 -11.98 -7.24
C ASN A 124 18.23 -12.96 -7.97
N PRO A 125 17.72 -14.00 -7.28
CA PRO A 125 16.84 -14.97 -7.89
C PRO A 125 15.51 -14.33 -8.32
N ILE A 126 14.94 -14.88 -9.38
CA ILE A 126 13.60 -14.53 -9.84
C ILE A 126 12.59 -14.95 -8.76
N ILE A 127 11.81 -13.98 -8.28
CA ILE A 127 10.80 -14.16 -7.23
C ILE A 127 9.44 -14.49 -7.82
N LEU A 128 9.05 -13.79 -8.90
CA LEU A 128 7.84 -14.06 -9.67
C LEU A 128 8.25 -14.49 -11.07
N ASN A 129 7.74 -15.63 -11.53
CA ASN A 129 8.02 -16.14 -12.88
C ASN A 129 6.70 -16.57 -13.52
N ASP A 130 6.39 -16.00 -14.69
CA ASP A 130 5.18 -16.28 -15.47
C ASP A 130 3.87 -16.17 -14.67
N VAL A 131 3.73 -15.07 -13.91
CA VAL A 131 2.56 -14.87 -13.05
C VAL A 131 1.47 -14.08 -13.77
N THR A 132 0.27 -14.67 -13.86
CA THR A 132 -0.93 -14.03 -14.42
C THR A 132 -2.06 -13.98 -13.40
N THR A 133 -2.62 -12.80 -13.15
CA THR A 133 -3.73 -12.61 -12.20
C THR A 133 -4.70 -11.52 -12.66
N GLN A 134 -5.92 -11.53 -12.13
CA GLN A 134 -6.92 -10.49 -12.39
C GLN A 134 -7.79 -10.25 -11.15
N CYS A 135 -8.22 -9.00 -10.98
CA CYS A 135 -9.13 -8.58 -9.91
C CYS A 135 -10.32 -7.80 -10.47
N CYS A 136 -11.47 -7.95 -9.84
CA CYS A 136 -12.72 -7.22 -10.11
C CYS A 136 -13.33 -6.70 -8.79
N LEU A 137 -14.38 -5.88 -8.86
CA LEU A 137 -15.01 -5.30 -7.65
C LEU A 137 -15.64 -6.37 -6.74
N ALA A 138 -16.05 -7.51 -7.31
CA ALA A 138 -16.59 -8.64 -6.56
C ALA A 138 -15.50 -9.55 -5.94
N SER A 139 -14.22 -9.34 -6.27
CA SER A 139 -13.15 -10.22 -5.84
C SER A 139 -13.03 -10.32 -4.31
N ARG A 140 -12.88 -11.55 -3.82
CA ARG A 140 -12.47 -11.90 -2.45
C ARG A 140 -11.39 -12.96 -2.57
N VAL A 141 -10.12 -12.52 -2.55
CA VAL A 141 -8.97 -13.36 -2.88
C VAL A 141 -8.04 -13.42 -1.69
N ALA A 142 -7.58 -14.63 -1.36
CA ALA A 142 -6.57 -14.85 -0.33
C ALA A 142 -5.31 -15.46 -0.96
N CYS A 143 -4.17 -14.80 -0.79
CA CYS A 143 -2.86 -15.32 -1.24
C CYS A 143 -2.23 -16.13 -0.10
N ILE A 144 -2.22 -17.45 -0.23
CA ILE A 144 -1.68 -18.37 0.78
C ILE A 144 -0.36 -19.01 0.30
N GLY A 145 0.54 -19.28 1.23
CA GLY A 145 1.84 -19.90 0.93
C GLY A 145 2.88 -19.63 2.00
N PRO A 146 4.07 -20.25 1.93
CA PRO A 146 5.13 -20.06 2.91
C PRO A 146 5.71 -18.64 2.88
N ASN A 147 6.41 -18.25 3.93
CA ASN A 147 7.11 -16.97 3.97
C ASN A 147 8.26 -16.94 2.96
N GLY A 148 8.48 -15.78 2.33
CA GLY A 148 9.49 -15.63 1.27
C GLY A 148 9.05 -16.12 -0.12
N ALA A 149 7.89 -16.74 -0.28
CA ALA A 149 7.38 -17.25 -1.57
C ALA A 149 6.96 -16.17 -2.59
N GLY A 150 7.20 -14.89 -2.31
CA GLY A 150 6.80 -13.79 -3.21
C GLY A 150 5.38 -13.24 -3.04
N LYS A 151 4.64 -13.64 -1.99
CA LYS A 151 3.26 -13.15 -1.74
C LYS A 151 3.16 -11.62 -1.69
N SER A 152 4.01 -10.99 -0.89
CA SER A 152 4.02 -9.52 -0.77
C SER A 152 4.50 -8.87 -2.07
N THR A 153 5.49 -9.47 -2.74
CA THR A 153 5.99 -9.03 -4.04
C THR A 153 4.89 -9.03 -5.10
N LEU A 154 4.06 -10.08 -5.14
CA LEU A 154 2.90 -10.18 -6.04
C LEU A 154 1.94 -9.01 -5.85
N VAL A 155 1.57 -8.71 -4.60
CA VAL A 155 0.65 -7.62 -4.29
C VAL A 155 1.28 -6.26 -4.64
N LYS A 156 2.57 -6.07 -4.35
CA LYS A 156 3.30 -4.85 -4.69
C LYS A 156 3.39 -4.61 -6.21
N CYS A 157 3.62 -5.66 -7.01
CA CYS A 157 3.55 -5.55 -8.47
C CYS A 157 2.15 -5.16 -8.95
N LEU A 158 1.09 -5.72 -8.38
CA LEU A 158 -0.29 -5.37 -8.74
C LEU A 158 -0.64 -3.93 -8.37
N VAL A 159 -0.22 -3.48 -7.19
CA VAL A 159 -0.48 -2.13 -6.65
C VAL A 159 0.34 -1.05 -7.38
N GLY A 160 1.43 -1.46 -8.05
CA GLY A 160 2.38 -0.58 -8.72
C GLY A 160 3.48 -0.04 -7.80
N ASP A 161 3.77 -0.71 -6.68
CA ASP A 161 4.93 -0.35 -5.84
C ASP A 161 6.23 -0.89 -6.44
N HIS A 162 6.17 -1.96 -7.24
CA HIS A 162 7.34 -2.54 -7.90
C HIS A 162 7.08 -2.75 -9.38
N GLU A 163 8.00 -2.27 -10.21
CA GLU A 163 7.97 -2.42 -11.67
C GLU A 163 8.50 -3.81 -12.05
N PRO A 164 7.73 -4.63 -12.79
CA PRO A 164 8.19 -5.93 -13.27
C PRO A 164 9.22 -5.79 -14.40
N GLN A 165 10.19 -6.70 -14.47
CA GLN A 165 11.15 -6.73 -15.58
C GLN A 165 10.51 -7.17 -16.90
N SER A 166 9.43 -7.94 -16.85
CA SER A 166 8.68 -8.41 -18.02
C SER A 166 7.23 -8.67 -17.67
N GLY A 167 6.38 -8.67 -18.69
CA GLY A 167 4.93 -8.82 -18.59
C GLY A 167 4.19 -7.47 -18.58
N GLU A 168 2.87 -7.53 -18.50
CA GLU A 168 1.99 -6.36 -18.57
C GLU A 168 1.19 -6.23 -17.27
N VAL A 169 1.22 -5.04 -16.67
CA VAL A 169 0.36 -4.66 -15.54
C VAL A 169 -0.63 -3.62 -16.03
N TRP A 170 -1.91 -3.99 -16.06
CA TRP A 170 -2.98 -3.09 -16.48
C TRP A 170 -3.91 -2.75 -15.32
N LYS A 171 -4.22 -1.47 -15.16
CA LYS A 171 -5.15 -0.95 -14.16
C LYS A 171 -6.17 -0.06 -14.87
N HIS A 172 -7.43 -0.11 -14.43
CA HIS A 172 -8.43 0.83 -14.92
C HIS A 172 -8.04 2.28 -14.53
N PRO A 173 -8.10 3.28 -15.43
CA PRO A 173 -7.55 4.62 -15.17
C PRO A 173 -8.11 5.35 -13.94
N HIS A 174 -9.39 5.12 -13.62
CA HIS A 174 -10.06 5.71 -12.45
C HIS A 174 -10.04 4.81 -11.21
N LEU A 175 -9.36 3.66 -11.26
CA LEU A 175 -9.25 2.74 -10.14
C LEU A 175 -8.27 3.30 -9.10
N ARG A 176 -8.77 3.44 -7.86
CA ARG A 176 -7.91 3.67 -6.70
C ARG A 176 -7.77 2.36 -5.93
N MET A 177 -6.54 2.00 -5.61
CA MET A 177 -6.25 0.86 -4.75
C MET A 177 -5.68 1.39 -3.44
N ALA A 178 -6.41 1.16 -2.36
CA ALA A 178 -5.88 1.34 -1.01
C ALA A 178 -5.06 0.09 -0.67
N TYR A 179 -3.75 0.27 -0.48
CA TYR A 179 -2.84 -0.80 -0.08
C TYR A 179 -2.45 -0.60 1.38
N VAL A 180 -2.77 -1.60 2.21
CA VAL A 180 -2.31 -1.65 3.60
C VAL A 180 -1.12 -2.59 3.63
N SER A 181 0.09 -2.02 3.72
CA SER A 181 1.32 -2.79 3.75
C SER A 181 1.63 -3.29 5.17
N GLN A 182 2.45 -4.34 5.26
CA GLN A 182 2.95 -4.83 6.56
C GLN A 182 3.80 -3.79 7.30
N HIS A 183 4.38 -2.84 6.55
CA HIS A 183 5.20 -1.74 7.04
C HIS A 183 4.47 -0.40 6.96
N ALA A 184 3.13 -0.38 6.93
CA ALA A 184 2.36 0.87 6.92
C ALA A 184 2.77 1.81 8.06
N PHE A 185 3.30 1.24 9.16
CA PHE A 185 3.91 1.97 10.26
C PHE A 185 5.07 2.87 9.86
N ALA A 186 5.90 2.53 8.86
CA ALA A 186 7.07 3.32 8.51
C ALA A 186 6.71 4.75 8.06
N HIS A 187 5.58 4.93 7.37
CA HIS A 187 5.11 6.26 6.96
C HIS A 187 4.55 7.06 8.14
N VAL A 188 3.86 6.37 9.05
CA VAL A 188 3.30 6.94 10.28
C VAL A 188 4.40 7.26 11.31
N GLU A 189 5.49 6.50 11.33
CA GLU A 189 6.67 6.70 12.18
C GLU A 189 7.43 7.99 11.86
N ASN A 190 7.32 8.50 10.64
CA ASN A 190 7.86 9.82 10.29
C ASN A 190 6.98 10.98 10.80
N HIS A 191 5.79 10.67 11.35
CA HIS A 191 4.77 11.64 11.74
C HIS A 191 4.29 11.42 13.19
N LEU A 192 5.14 10.89 14.07
CA LEU A 192 4.75 10.54 15.45
C LEU A 192 4.29 11.74 16.30
N GLU A 193 4.76 12.94 15.99
CA GLU A 193 4.53 14.15 16.79
C GLU A 193 3.23 14.90 16.45
N VAL A 194 2.52 14.49 15.40
CA VAL A 194 1.23 15.11 15.00
C VAL A 194 0.05 14.24 15.44
N SER A 195 -1.16 14.82 15.40
CA SER A 195 -2.39 14.05 15.62
C SER A 195 -2.76 13.20 14.39
N PRO A 196 -3.52 12.12 14.56
CA PRO A 196 -4.10 11.37 13.44
C PRO A 196 -4.88 12.23 12.45
N VAL A 197 -5.66 13.21 12.96
CA VAL A 197 -6.38 14.15 12.11
C VAL A 197 -5.40 14.99 11.27
N ASP A 198 -4.37 15.56 11.88
CA ASP A 198 -3.38 16.39 11.18
C ASP A 198 -2.60 15.57 10.14
N TYR A 199 -2.27 14.31 10.46
CA TYR A 199 -1.62 13.40 9.52
C TYR A 199 -2.50 13.14 8.28
N ILE A 200 -3.80 12.86 8.46
CA ILE A 200 -4.73 12.66 7.35
C ILE A 200 -4.88 13.96 6.54
N GLN A 201 -4.98 15.13 7.20
CA GLN A 201 -5.01 16.42 6.51
C GLN A 201 -3.75 16.66 5.69
N TRP A 202 -2.57 16.37 6.25
CA TRP A 202 -1.30 16.49 5.55
C TRP A 202 -1.22 15.54 4.35
N ARG A 203 -1.61 14.26 4.54
CA ARG A 203 -1.55 13.20 3.54
C ARG A 203 -2.40 13.53 2.32
N TYR A 204 -3.60 14.05 2.54
CA TYR A 204 -4.56 14.38 1.49
C TYR A 204 -4.57 15.87 1.10
N SER A 205 -3.66 16.67 1.65
CA SER A 205 -3.56 18.09 1.30
C SER A 205 -3.30 18.26 -0.21
N GLY A 206 -4.07 19.14 -0.85
CA GLY A 206 -4.03 19.32 -2.31
C GLY A 206 -4.92 18.35 -3.10
N GLY A 207 -5.73 17.52 -2.43
CA GLY A 207 -6.70 16.62 -3.08
C GLY A 207 -6.07 15.38 -3.71
N VAL A 208 -4.83 15.08 -3.35
CA VAL A 208 -4.05 13.93 -3.82
C VAL A 208 -3.56 13.12 -2.62
N ASP A 209 -3.41 11.81 -2.79
CA ASP A 209 -2.81 10.97 -1.74
C ASP A 209 -1.29 10.98 -1.90
N LYS A 210 -0.60 11.75 -1.06
CA LYS A 210 0.86 11.91 -1.12
C LYS A 210 1.63 10.60 -0.93
N GLU A 211 1.05 9.60 -0.26
CA GLU A 211 1.68 8.29 -0.11
C GLU A 211 1.67 7.53 -1.43
N GLN A 212 0.62 7.70 -2.26
CA GLN A 212 0.57 7.07 -3.57
C GLN A 212 1.54 7.73 -4.56
N GLU A 213 1.76 9.04 -4.47
CA GLU A 213 2.78 9.74 -5.28
C GLU A 213 4.21 9.24 -4.98
N GLN A 214 4.42 8.61 -3.82
CA GLN A 214 5.73 8.08 -3.42
C GLN A 214 6.05 6.68 -3.98
N LYS A 215 5.17 6.07 -4.78
CA LYS A 215 5.41 4.74 -5.35
C LYS A 215 6.54 4.74 -6.38
N ASP A 216 7.38 3.71 -6.33
CA ASP A 216 8.55 3.57 -7.23
C ASP A 216 8.19 3.63 -8.72
N THR A 217 7.00 3.16 -9.13
CA THR A 217 6.58 3.22 -10.55
C THR A 217 6.27 4.63 -11.05
N LEU A 218 5.92 5.54 -10.14
CA LEU A 218 5.56 6.93 -10.47
C LEU A 218 6.73 7.88 -10.25
N GLN A 219 7.70 7.50 -9.43
CA GLN A 219 8.93 8.26 -9.24
C GLN A 219 9.90 8.02 -10.38
N LEU A 220 10.51 9.11 -10.85
CA LEU A 220 11.62 9.03 -11.76
C LEU A 220 12.88 8.71 -10.95
N THR A 221 13.62 7.70 -11.39
CA THR A 221 14.95 7.42 -10.84
C THR A 221 15.88 8.62 -11.11
N PRO A 222 16.97 8.79 -10.33
CA PRO A 222 17.91 9.90 -10.54
C PRO A 222 18.55 9.93 -11.94
N GLU A 223 18.59 8.79 -12.62
CA GLU A 223 19.06 8.71 -14.02
C GLU A 223 17.97 9.19 -15.00
N GLU A 224 16.73 8.77 -14.79
CA GLU A 224 15.55 9.23 -15.55
C GLU A 224 15.34 10.74 -15.39
N GLU A 225 15.45 11.27 -14.17
CA GLU A 225 15.37 12.72 -13.90
C GLU A 225 16.44 13.51 -14.66
N LYS A 226 17.66 12.99 -14.73
CA LYS A 226 18.74 13.64 -15.52
C LYS A 226 18.43 13.62 -17.01
N ARG A 227 17.87 12.52 -17.53
CA ARG A 227 17.49 12.39 -18.93
C ARG A 227 16.37 13.35 -19.33
N ILE A 228 15.45 13.69 -18.42
CA ILE A 228 14.40 14.69 -18.70
C ILE A 228 14.80 16.14 -18.39
N THR A 229 15.89 16.36 -17.64
CA THR A 229 16.34 17.71 -17.26
C THR A 229 17.45 18.24 -18.17
N VAL A 230 18.26 17.34 -18.72
CA VAL A 230 19.40 17.66 -19.58
C VAL A 230 19.06 17.31 -21.03
N LYS A 231 19.29 18.24 -21.96
CA LYS A 231 19.09 17.98 -23.38
C LYS A 231 20.02 16.86 -23.86
N ASP A 232 19.43 15.80 -24.39
CA ASP A 232 20.19 14.72 -25.03
C ASP A 232 20.91 15.24 -26.30
N PRO A 233 22.25 15.13 -26.38
CA PRO A 233 23.03 15.55 -27.54
C PRO A 233 22.67 14.81 -28.84
N GLU A 234 22.19 13.57 -28.78
CA GLU A 234 21.83 12.79 -29.96
C GLU A 234 20.47 13.21 -30.52
N LEU A 235 19.48 13.39 -29.64
CA LEU A 235 18.16 13.92 -30.02
C LEU A 235 18.26 15.35 -30.56
N ALA A 236 19.12 16.18 -29.95
CA ALA A 236 19.37 17.54 -30.42
C ALA A 236 20.00 17.57 -31.82
N LYS A 237 20.90 16.63 -32.14
CA LYS A 237 21.47 16.48 -33.50
C LYS A 237 20.46 15.99 -34.53
N ALA A 238 19.50 15.17 -34.10
CA ALA A 238 18.38 14.72 -34.92
C ALA A 238 17.27 15.77 -35.10
N GLY A 239 17.39 16.94 -34.46
CA GLY A 239 16.39 18.01 -34.52
C GLY A 239 15.12 17.74 -33.71
N ILE A 240 15.16 16.78 -32.78
CA ILE A 240 14.02 16.37 -31.97
C ILE A 240 14.03 17.17 -30.68
N ASN A 241 12.93 17.87 -30.41
CA ASN A 241 12.79 18.65 -29.17
C ASN A 241 12.31 17.75 -28.04
N GLN A 242 13.21 17.53 -27.08
CA GLN A 242 12.93 16.72 -25.91
C GLN A 242 11.85 17.39 -25.03
N ILE A 243 10.74 16.73 -24.74
CA ILE A 243 9.82 16.99 -23.63
C ILE A 243 10.50 16.85 -22.26
N GLY A 244 10.36 17.88 -21.41
CA GLY A 244 10.89 17.92 -20.05
C GLY A 244 9.84 17.76 -18.95
N GLY A 245 8.55 17.70 -19.30
CA GLY A 245 7.49 17.39 -18.35
C GLY A 245 6.08 17.63 -18.87
N ILE A 246 5.10 17.08 -18.14
CA ILE A 246 3.66 17.21 -18.39
C ILE A 246 3.05 18.01 -17.24
N MET A 247 2.24 19.02 -17.55
CA MET A 247 1.59 19.91 -16.57
C MET A 247 0.08 19.66 -16.43
N GLY A 248 -0.54 19.20 -17.50
CA GLY A 248 -1.98 19.22 -17.68
C GLY A 248 -2.44 18.12 -18.63
N ARG A 249 -3.73 17.79 -18.58
CA ARG A 249 -4.39 16.94 -19.57
C ARG A 249 -5.77 17.51 -19.84
N ARG A 250 -6.19 17.48 -21.09
CA ARG A 250 -7.57 17.78 -21.51
C ARG A 250 -8.11 16.67 -22.40
N LYS A 251 -9.43 16.53 -22.44
CA LYS A 251 -10.11 15.66 -23.40
C LYS A 251 -10.58 16.52 -24.57
N ARG A 252 -10.18 16.15 -25.79
CA ARG A 252 -10.62 16.79 -27.02
C ARG A 252 -11.27 15.72 -27.91
N HIS A 253 -12.58 15.81 -28.12
CA HIS A 253 -13.38 14.75 -28.75
C HIS A 253 -13.19 13.39 -28.03
N ASN A 254 -12.66 12.38 -28.71
CA ASN A 254 -12.42 11.04 -28.19
C ASN A 254 -10.95 10.78 -27.82
N GLU A 255 -10.09 11.80 -27.86
CA GLU A 255 -8.67 11.67 -27.56
C GLU A 255 -8.27 12.55 -26.36
N PHE A 256 -7.22 12.12 -25.66
CA PHE A 256 -6.58 12.90 -24.60
C PHE A 256 -5.40 13.66 -25.19
N GLU A 257 -5.28 14.93 -24.83
CA GLU A 257 -4.11 15.77 -25.12
C GLU A 257 -3.46 16.19 -23.80
N TYR A 258 -2.13 16.14 -23.76
CA TYR A 258 -1.32 16.47 -22.59
C TYR A 258 -0.58 17.79 -22.82
N GLU A 259 -0.58 18.65 -21.82
CA GLU A 259 0.13 19.92 -21.84
C GLU A 259 1.58 19.70 -21.45
N CYS A 260 2.47 19.74 -22.45
CA CYS A 260 3.88 19.38 -22.32
C CYS A 260 4.77 20.61 -22.53
N TYR A 261 5.89 20.69 -21.82
CA TYR A 261 6.95 21.67 -22.09
C TYR A 261 8.26 20.96 -22.49
N HIS A 262 9.12 21.64 -23.22
CA HIS A 262 10.40 21.09 -23.63
C HIS A 262 11.50 21.28 -22.59
N VAL A 263 12.50 20.39 -22.61
CA VAL A 263 13.69 20.47 -21.77
C VAL A 263 14.39 21.82 -21.97
N GLY A 264 14.58 22.55 -20.88
CA GLY A 264 15.22 23.85 -20.86
C GLY A 264 14.34 25.01 -21.36
N GLN A 265 13.05 24.79 -21.63
CA GLN A 265 12.08 25.85 -21.89
C GLN A 265 11.25 26.15 -20.62
N PRO A 266 10.80 27.40 -20.43
CA PRO A 266 9.93 27.75 -19.30
C PRO A 266 8.59 27.06 -19.40
N LYS A 267 7.96 26.78 -18.25
CA LYS A 267 6.65 26.13 -18.16
C LYS A 267 5.54 26.87 -18.92
N ASP A 268 5.67 28.19 -19.04
CA ASP A 268 4.72 29.04 -19.78
C ASP A 268 4.72 28.79 -21.30
N SER A 269 5.73 28.07 -21.83
CA SER A 269 5.81 27.68 -23.24
C SER A 269 5.14 26.34 -23.54
N ALA A 270 4.41 25.77 -22.58
CA ALA A 270 3.78 24.48 -22.75
C ALA A 270 2.72 24.49 -23.86
N TYR A 271 2.57 23.35 -24.52
CA TYR A 271 1.61 23.14 -25.59
C TYR A 271 1.01 21.74 -25.51
N PHE A 272 -0.15 21.56 -26.14
CA PHE A 272 -0.90 20.31 -26.07
C PHE A 272 -0.43 19.33 -27.14
N ILE A 273 -0.06 18.12 -26.71
CA ILE A 273 0.34 17.00 -27.56
C ILE A 273 -0.69 15.86 -27.38
N PRO A 274 -1.26 15.32 -28.47
CA PRO A 274 -2.13 14.14 -28.42
C PRO A 274 -1.44 12.89 -27.85
N LEU A 275 -2.20 12.03 -27.17
CA LEU A 275 -1.68 10.78 -26.56
C LEU A 275 -0.98 9.88 -27.59
N ASN A 276 -1.58 9.69 -28.77
CA ASN A 276 -1.01 8.85 -29.83
C ASN A 276 0.37 9.35 -30.30
N GLU A 277 0.58 10.66 -30.34
CA GLU A 277 1.86 11.25 -30.69
C GLU A 277 2.90 10.99 -29.60
N LEU A 278 2.53 11.11 -28.32
CA LEU A 278 3.41 10.76 -27.21
C LEU A 278 3.75 9.26 -27.18
N GLU A 279 2.77 8.38 -27.43
CA GLU A 279 2.99 6.93 -27.54
C GLU A 279 3.93 6.61 -28.71
N ASN A 280 3.74 7.24 -29.87
CA ASN A 280 4.64 7.08 -31.02
C ASN A 280 6.07 7.54 -30.68
N MET A 281 6.24 8.64 -29.93
CA MET A 281 7.56 9.09 -29.49
C MET A 281 8.23 8.03 -28.60
N VAL A 282 7.48 7.44 -27.65
CA VAL A 282 7.96 6.34 -26.80
C VAL A 282 8.37 5.13 -27.63
N GLU A 283 7.55 4.71 -28.59
CA GLU A 283 7.85 3.59 -29.49
C GLU A 283 9.08 3.83 -30.37
N MET A 284 9.29 5.08 -30.81
CA MET A 284 10.47 5.49 -31.56
C MET A 284 11.74 5.60 -30.69
N GLY A 285 11.63 5.32 -29.39
CA GLY A 285 12.72 5.44 -28.42
C GLY A 285 13.05 6.89 -28.05
N TRP A 286 12.22 7.83 -28.48
CA TRP A 286 12.36 9.25 -28.17
C TRP A 286 11.59 9.47 -26.86
N HIS A 287 12.30 9.56 -25.73
CA HIS A 287 11.76 9.71 -24.37
C HIS A 287 11.48 8.45 -23.53
N GLY A 288 12.10 7.32 -23.88
CA GLY A 288 12.29 6.17 -22.98
C GLY A 288 11.08 5.76 -22.13
N ALA A 289 11.35 5.15 -20.98
CA ALA A 289 10.31 4.78 -20.00
C ALA A 289 9.78 6.00 -19.22
N GLU A 290 10.49 7.14 -19.26
CA GLU A 290 10.17 8.34 -18.47
C GLU A 290 8.87 9.00 -18.92
N MET A 291 8.63 9.07 -20.23
CA MET A 291 7.40 9.65 -20.76
C MET A 291 6.18 8.85 -20.33
N ALA A 292 6.23 7.53 -20.43
CA ALA A 292 5.15 6.66 -19.99
C ALA A 292 4.84 6.87 -18.49
N LYS A 293 5.87 6.99 -17.66
CA LYS A 293 5.74 7.33 -16.23
C LYS A 293 5.10 8.70 -16.02
N MET A 294 5.51 9.73 -16.76
CA MET A 294 4.94 11.08 -16.66
C MET A 294 3.45 11.12 -17.06
N ILE A 295 3.07 10.40 -18.12
CA ILE A 295 1.68 10.27 -18.56
C ILE A 295 0.86 9.58 -17.46
N GLN A 296 1.34 8.44 -16.97
CA GLN A 296 0.66 7.69 -15.90
C GLN A 296 0.51 8.53 -14.63
N ALA A 297 1.56 9.25 -14.21
CA ALA A 297 1.52 10.13 -13.05
C ALA A 297 0.49 11.25 -13.21
N MET A 298 0.37 11.86 -14.40
CA MET A 298 -0.62 12.89 -14.67
C MET A 298 -2.05 12.32 -14.64
N ASP A 299 -2.24 11.14 -15.23
CA ASP A 299 -3.54 10.46 -15.24
C ASP A 299 -3.99 10.07 -13.84
N GLU A 300 -3.10 9.49 -13.03
CA GLU A 300 -3.37 9.14 -11.64
C GLU A 300 -3.67 10.40 -10.82
N LYS A 301 -2.91 11.48 -10.99
CA LYS A 301 -3.15 12.76 -10.32
C LYS A 301 -4.53 13.34 -10.63
N LEU A 302 -4.94 13.37 -11.89
CA LEU A 302 -6.26 13.87 -12.29
C LEU A 302 -7.38 12.93 -11.85
N ALA A 303 -7.16 11.61 -11.86
CA ALA A 303 -8.12 10.66 -11.33
C ALA A 303 -8.32 10.83 -9.82
N GLN A 304 -7.26 11.16 -9.08
CA GLN A 304 -7.33 11.49 -7.66
C GLN A 304 -8.06 12.83 -7.43
N GLN A 305 -7.71 13.90 -8.15
CA GLN A 305 -8.35 15.22 -8.01
C GLN A 305 -9.83 15.23 -8.38
N ASN A 306 -10.24 14.42 -9.36
CA ASN A 306 -11.65 14.28 -9.74
C ASN A 306 -12.41 13.27 -8.87
N SER A 307 -11.75 12.66 -7.88
CA SER A 307 -12.39 11.69 -7.01
C SER A 307 -13.28 12.34 -5.95
N ILE A 308 -14.26 11.57 -5.48
CA ILE A 308 -15.11 11.91 -4.33
C ILE A 308 -14.27 12.26 -3.09
N VAL A 309 -13.08 11.67 -2.95
CA VAL A 309 -12.16 11.93 -1.82
C VAL A 309 -11.55 13.32 -1.92
N ALA A 310 -11.15 13.77 -3.11
CA ALA A 310 -10.68 15.14 -3.32
C ALA A 310 -11.78 16.19 -3.14
N GLN A 311 -13.04 15.81 -3.35
CA GLN A 311 -14.21 16.67 -3.08
C GLN A 311 -14.61 16.67 -1.60
N ARG A 312 -14.16 15.67 -0.81
CA ARG A 312 -14.45 15.61 0.61
C ARG A 312 -13.64 16.69 1.33
N GLN A 313 -14.33 17.59 2.02
CA GLN A 313 -13.67 18.64 2.77
C GLN A 313 -12.85 18.04 3.91
N LEU A 314 -11.56 18.36 3.99
CA LEU A 314 -10.62 17.92 5.02
C LEU A 314 -10.80 18.70 6.33
N THR A 315 -12.03 18.77 6.84
CA THR A 315 -12.33 19.38 8.12
C THR A 315 -11.95 18.43 9.26
N THR A 316 -11.52 18.98 10.40
CA THR A 316 -11.24 18.21 11.62
C THR A 316 -12.41 17.31 12.01
N GLY A 317 -13.64 17.84 11.98
CA GLY A 317 -14.85 17.07 12.30
C GLY A 317 -15.11 15.93 11.33
N GLY A 318 -15.03 16.18 10.02
CA GLY A 318 -15.28 15.13 9.01
C GLY A 318 -14.22 14.02 8.99
N ILE A 319 -12.98 14.33 9.38
CA ILE A 319 -11.92 13.33 9.56
C ILE A 319 -12.15 12.55 10.85
N GLN A 320 -12.51 13.22 11.94
CA GLN A 320 -12.82 12.53 13.21
C GLN A 320 -14.00 11.57 13.04
N GLU A 321 -15.07 11.96 12.35
CA GLU A 321 -16.19 11.05 12.02
C GLU A 321 -15.73 9.80 11.24
N HIS A 322 -14.70 9.96 10.40
CA HIS A 322 -14.10 8.83 9.69
C HIS A 322 -13.30 7.94 10.64
N LEU A 323 -12.50 8.51 11.53
CA LEU A 323 -11.74 7.80 12.56
C LEU A 323 -12.66 7.07 13.56
N ASP A 324 -13.81 7.66 13.90
CA ASP A 324 -14.83 7.05 14.75
C ASP A 324 -15.40 5.78 14.11
N ALA A 325 -15.52 5.73 12.77
CA ALA A 325 -15.94 4.52 12.05
C ALA A 325 -14.93 3.35 12.16
N PHE A 326 -13.66 3.64 12.49
CA PHE A 326 -12.63 2.66 12.84
C PHE A 326 -12.43 2.52 14.37
N GLY A 327 -13.23 3.24 15.16
CA GLY A 327 -13.20 3.24 16.61
C GLY A 327 -11.94 3.86 17.20
N LEU A 328 -11.49 4.97 16.63
CA LEU A 328 -10.46 5.83 17.19
C LEU A 328 -11.09 7.14 17.69
N GLU A 329 -11.44 7.16 18.98
CA GLU A 329 -12.13 8.27 19.63
C GLU A 329 -11.36 9.60 19.54
N ALA A 330 -12.07 10.72 19.65
CA ALA A 330 -11.51 12.06 19.52
C ALA A 330 -10.36 12.39 20.48
N GLU A 331 -10.34 11.79 21.68
CA GLU A 331 -9.22 11.91 22.63
C GLU A 331 -7.89 11.46 21.99
N PHE A 332 -7.92 10.42 21.17
CA PHE A 332 -6.76 9.87 20.49
C PHE A 332 -6.61 10.39 19.05
N GLY A 333 -7.73 10.63 18.35
CA GLY A 333 -7.74 11.05 16.95
C GLY A 333 -7.45 12.54 16.72
N THR A 334 -8.11 13.41 17.49
CA THR A 334 -8.01 14.87 17.32
C THR A 334 -6.97 15.50 18.25
N TYR A 335 -6.95 15.08 19.52
CA TYR A 335 -6.13 15.72 20.55
C TYR A 335 -4.84 14.94 20.88
N GLY A 336 -4.87 13.62 20.69
CA GLY A 336 -3.74 12.74 20.91
C GLY A 336 -2.70 12.83 19.81
N LYS A 337 -1.44 12.59 20.17
CA LYS A 337 -0.35 12.41 19.20
C LYS A 337 -0.23 10.95 18.79
N ILE A 338 0.19 10.72 17.56
CA ILE A 338 0.44 9.37 17.02
C ILE A 338 1.43 8.58 17.88
N VAL A 339 2.42 9.24 18.49
CA VAL A 339 3.39 8.59 19.41
C VAL A 339 2.70 7.90 20.60
N GLY A 340 1.59 8.44 21.09
CA GLY A 340 0.85 7.92 22.23
C GLY A 340 -0.09 6.77 21.87
N LEU A 341 -0.25 6.44 20.59
CA LEU A 341 -1.10 5.35 20.14
C LEU A 341 -0.40 4.00 20.32
N SER A 342 -1.18 3.01 20.78
CA SER A 342 -0.76 1.60 20.73
C SER A 342 -0.53 1.14 19.29
N GLY A 343 0.23 0.06 19.10
CA GLY A 343 0.45 -0.52 17.78
C GLY A 343 -0.86 -0.84 17.04
N GLY A 344 -1.86 -1.39 17.74
CA GLY A 344 -3.18 -1.65 17.16
C GLY A 344 -3.95 -0.39 16.78
N GLN A 345 -3.83 0.71 17.54
CA GLN A 345 -4.41 2.00 17.18
C GLN A 345 -3.71 2.66 15.99
N LYS A 346 -2.40 2.44 15.81
CA LYS A 346 -1.66 2.92 14.62
C LYS A 346 -2.01 2.16 13.34
N VAL A 347 -2.52 0.93 13.45
CA VAL A 347 -3.02 0.14 12.29
C VAL A 347 -4.39 0.63 11.82
N LYS A 348 -5.22 1.12 12.74
CA LYS A 348 -6.55 1.65 12.45
C LYS A 348 -6.45 2.99 11.74
#